data_AF-A0A2I0PUN4-F1
#
_entry.id   AF-A0A2I0PUN4-F1
#
_cell.length_a   1.000
_cell.length_b   1.000
_cell.length_c   1.000
_cell.angle_alpha   90.00
_cell.angle_beta   90.00
_cell.angle_gamma   90.00
#
_symmetry.space_group_name_H-M   'P 1'
#
loop_
_entity.id
_entity.type
_entity.pdbx_description
1 polymer ?
#
loop_
_entity_poly.entity_id
_entity_poly.type
_entity_poly.pdbx_seq_one_letter_code
_entity_poly.pdbx_strand_id
1 'polypeptide(L)'
;MNSREHIFIGIIAFFMYAYFIGNIVSSINNALIWGAAAVVIGSIIPDFIEPATSYRHRGFFHSFGTLVVIFCLFGLTALIALGIAFFSEFSAFYLASCFFLGYLFHLLADSITPMGLPR
;
A
#
# COMPACT_ATOMS: atom_id res chain seq x y z
N MET A 1 -3.09 12.72 10.10
CA MET A 1 -1.81 12.87 9.37
C MET A 1 -2.09 13.55 8.05
N ASN A 2 -1.08 14.05 7.36
CA ASN A 2 -1.23 14.63 6.02
C ASN A 2 -0.69 13.67 4.94
N SER A 3 -1.07 13.89 3.69
CA SER A 3 -0.72 12.98 2.59
C SER A 3 0.79 12.83 2.37
N ARG A 4 1.62 13.82 2.75
CA ARG A 4 3.09 13.70 2.66
C ARG A 4 3.63 12.69 3.67
N GLU A 5 3.08 12.67 4.87
CA GLU A 5 3.43 11.69 5.90
C GLU A 5 3.03 10.27 5.47
N HIS A 6 1.86 10.12 4.86
CA HIS A 6 1.40 8.82 4.32
C HIS A 6 2.31 8.32 3.18
N ILE A 7 2.68 9.18 2.23
CA ILE A 7 3.65 8.84 1.18
C ILE A 7 4.99 8.43 1.79
N PHE A 8 5.51 9.19 2.75
CA PHE A 8 6.80 8.90 3.37
C PHE A 8 6.82 7.52 4.04
N ILE A 9 5.79 7.20 4.83
CA ILE A 9 5.65 5.89 5.47
C ILE A 9 5.50 4.79 4.42
N GLY A 10 4.67 5.02 3.39
CA GLY A 10 4.47 4.09 2.28
C GLY A 10 5.78 3.75 1.56
N ILE A 11 6.61 4.76 1.26
CA ILE A 11 7.91 4.56 0.60
C ILE A 11 8.88 3.76 1.48
N ILE A 12 8.92 4.01 2.79
CA ILE A 12 9.75 3.21 3.71
C ILE A 12 9.27 1.75 3.70
N ALA A 13 7.95 1.53 3.81
CA ALA A 13 7.36 0.19 3.74
C ALA A 13 7.69 -0.50 2.41
N PHE A 14 7.64 0.24 1.30
CA PHE A 14 8.01 -0.26 -0.01
C PHE A 14 9.44 -0.73 -0.09
N PHE A 15 10.42 0.05 0.38
CA PHE A 15 11.82 -0.37 0.34
C PHE A 15 12.06 -1.61 1.20
N MET A 16 11.42 -1.74 2.36
CA MET A 16 11.48 -2.96 3.17
C MET A 16 10.86 -4.16 2.43
N TYR A 17 9.70 -3.97 1.82
CA TYR A 17 9.01 -5.01 1.04
C TYR A 17 9.82 -5.44 -0.19
N ALA A 18 10.31 -4.48 -0.97
CA ALA A 18 11.13 -4.73 -2.16
C ALA A 18 12.45 -5.41 -1.80
N TYR A 19 13.10 -5.02 -0.70
CA TYR A 19 14.29 -5.69 -0.20
C TYR A 19 14.00 -7.14 0.17
N PHE A 20 12.96 -7.41 0.96
CA PHE A 20 12.59 -8.76 1.36
C PHE A 20 12.28 -9.65 0.15
N ILE A 21 11.44 -9.15 -0.75
CA ILE A 21 11.01 -9.88 -1.95
C ILE A 21 12.16 -10.07 -2.95
N GLY A 22 13.04 -9.07 -3.13
CA GLY A 22 14.20 -9.16 -4.00
C GLY A 22 15.23 -10.21 -3.56
N ASN A 23 15.29 -10.53 -2.26
CA ASN A 23 16.09 -11.64 -1.74
C ASN A 23 15.50 -13.02 -2.07
N ILE A 24 14.21 -13.09 -2.39
CA ILE A 24 13.54 -14.35 -2.78
C ILE A 24 13.55 -14.49 -4.30
N VAL A 25 13.25 -13.40 -5.02
CA VAL A 25 13.18 -13.38 -6.48
C VAL A 25 13.85 -12.12 -7.05
N SER A 26 14.96 -12.31 -7.75
CA SER A 26 15.81 -11.23 -8.28
C SER A 26 15.20 -10.43 -9.44
N SER A 27 14.20 -11.00 -10.13
CA SER A 27 13.56 -10.41 -11.31
C SER A 27 12.82 -9.10 -11.03
N ILE A 28 12.54 -8.83 -9.75
CA ILE A 28 11.70 -7.72 -9.28
C ILE A 28 12.49 -6.39 -9.24
N ASN A 29 13.82 -6.44 -9.33
CA ASN A 29 14.67 -5.25 -9.41
C ASN A 29 14.35 -4.38 -10.62
N ASN A 30 13.93 -4.99 -11.73
CA ASN A 30 13.55 -4.28 -12.97
C ASN A 30 12.21 -3.52 -12.82
N ALA A 31 11.39 -3.87 -11.83
CA ALA A 31 10.09 -3.27 -11.59
C ALA A 31 10.08 -2.23 -10.45
N LEU A 32 11.23 -1.91 -9.86
CA LEU A 32 11.33 -1.11 -8.64
C LEU A 32 10.76 0.31 -8.80
N ILE A 33 11.02 0.97 -9.93
CA ILE A 33 10.49 2.31 -10.22
C ILE A 33 8.95 2.27 -10.31
N TRP A 34 8.41 1.26 -10.98
CA TRP A 34 6.96 1.09 -11.13
C TRP A 34 6.29 0.71 -9.81
N GLY A 35 6.96 -0.12 -8.98
CA GLY A 35 6.52 -0.43 -7.63
C GLY A 35 6.47 0.82 -6.73
N ALA A 36 7.51 1.66 -6.79
CA ALA A 36 7.55 2.92 -6.05
C ALA A 36 6.41 3.86 -6.47
N ALA A 37 6.17 4.00 -7.78
CA ALA A 37 5.05 4.80 -8.29
C ALA A 37 3.69 4.24 -7.80
N ALA A 38 3.51 2.93 -7.86
CA ALA A 38 2.28 2.28 -7.39
C ALA A 38 2.02 2.53 -5.90
N VAL A 39 3.06 2.45 -5.05
CA VAL A 39 2.96 2.76 -3.62
C VAL A 39 2.57 4.21 -3.38
N VAL A 40 3.21 5.16 -4.07
CA VAL A 40 2.87 6.59 -3.94
C VAL A 40 1.39 6.80 -4.26
N ILE A 41 0.90 6.22 -5.36
CA ILE A 41 -0.51 6.31 -5.75
C ILE A 41 -1.40 5.68 -4.66
N GLY A 42 -1.06 4.48 -4.18
CA GLY A 42 -1.80 3.80 -3.11
C GLY A 42 -1.84 4.57 -1.80
N SER A 43 -0.78 5.31 -1.47
CA SER A 43 -0.70 6.13 -0.26
C SER A 43 -1.47 7.45 -0.34
N ILE A 44 -1.93 7.87 -1.51
CA ILE A 44 -2.72 9.12 -1.67
C ILE A 44 -4.16 8.88 -2.10
N ILE A 45 -4.45 7.71 -2.68
CA ILE A 45 -5.78 7.41 -3.20
C ILE A 45 -6.91 7.56 -2.17
N PRO A 46 -6.75 7.22 -0.87
CA PRO A 46 -7.85 7.32 0.09
C PRO A 46 -8.23 8.78 0.32
N ASP A 47 -7.23 9.65 0.49
CA ASP A 47 -7.42 11.09 0.67
C ASP A 47 -8.00 11.77 -0.58
N PHE A 48 -7.70 11.23 -1.77
CA PHE A 48 -8.25 11.76 -3.02
C PHE A 48 -9.73 11.39 -3.20
N ILE A 49 -10.10 10.14 -2.90
CA ILE A 49 -11.48 9.66 -3.03
C ILE A 49 -12.36 10.21 -1.90
N GLU A 50 -11.80 10.36 -0.70
CA GLU A 50 -12.50 10.88 0.47
C GLU A 50 -11.71 12.02 1.14
N PRO A 51 -11.74 13.23 0.56
CA PRO A 51 -11.02 14.38 1.10
C PRO A 51 -11.50 14.77 2.50
N ALA A 52 -10.55 15.15 3.36
CA ALA A 52 -10.86 15.61 4.72
C ALA A 52 -11.59 16.97 4.67
N THR A 53 -12.91 16.97 4.92
CA THR A 53 -13.73 18.19 5.00
C THR A 53 -13.75 18.83 6.40
N SER A 54 -13.40 18.05 7.42
CA SER A 54 -13.23 18.52 8.81
C SER A 54 -12.27 17.60 9.54
N TYR A 55 -11.77 18.04 10.71
CA TYR A 55 -10.91 17.20 11.55
C TYR A 55 -11.52 15.84 11.87
N ARG A 56 -12.85 15.76 12.00
CA ARG A 56 -13.60 14.53 12.36
C ARG A 56 -14.09 13.72 11.16
N HIS A 57 -13.82 14.15 9.93
CA HIS A 57 -14.33 13.47 8.75
C HIS A 57 -13.43 12.26 8.42
N ARG A 58 -13.90 11.06 8.78
CA ARG A 58 -13.39 9.78 8.28
C ARG A 58 -14.60 8.94 7.93
N GLY A 59 -14.76 8.56 6.66
CA GLY A 59 -15.84 7.68 6.24
C GLY A 59 -15.30 6.34 5.76
N PHE A 60 -15.89 5.84 4.68
CA PHE A 60 -15.74 4.43 4.30
C PHE A 60 -14.31 4.07 3.92
N PHE A 61 -13.61 4.91 3.15
CA PHE A 61 -12.26 4.63 2.67
C PHE A 61 -11.18 4.79 3.75
N HIS A 62 -11.55 5.30 4.93
CA HIS A 62 -10.71 5.38 6.11
C HIS A 62 -11.26 4.52 7.27
N SER A 63 -11.98 3.44 6.98
CA SER A 63 -12.59 2.56 8.00
C SER A 63 -11.74 1.33 8.35
N PHE A 64 -12.04 0.72 9.50
CA PHE A 64 -11.44 -0.56 9.90
C PHE A 64 -11.79 -1.70 8.94
N GLY A 65 -13.03 -1.73 8.43
CA GLY A 65 -13.43 -2.69 7.40
C GLY A 65 -12.56 -2.59 6.14
N THR A 66 -12.31 -1.36 5.68
CA THR A 66 -11.41 -1.10 4.55
C THR A 66 -9.98 -1.55 4.86
N LEU A 67 -9.46 -1.31 6.07
CA LEU A 67 -8.15 -1.80 6.48
C LEU A 67 -8.04 -3.32 6.32
N VAL A 68 -9.03 -4.08 6.79
CA VAL A 68 -9.04 -5.55 6.66
C VAL A 68 -9.06 -5.99 5.20
N VAL A 69 -9.91 -5.36 4.37
CA VAL A 69 -9.99 -5.68 2.94
C VAL A 69 -8.66 -5.40 2.25
N ILE A 70 -8.06 -4.23 2.49
CA ILE A 70 -6.78 -3.84 1.89
C ILE A 70 -5.65 -4.75 2.35
N PHE A 71 -5.63 -5.16 3.62
CA PHE A 71 -4.67 -6.16 4.11
C PHE A 71 -4.78 -7.50 3.37
N CYS A 72 -6.00 -8.00 3.17
CA CYS A 72 -6.26 -9.24 2.43
C CYS A 72 -5.85 -9.10 0.95
N LEU A 73 -6.18 -7.97 0.30
CA LEU A 73 -5.81 -7.71 -1.10
C LEU A 73 -4.30 -7.59 -1.28
N PHE A 74 -3.60 -6.92 -0.36
CA PHE A 74 -2.14 -6.88 -0.33
C PHE A 74 -1.55 -8.29 -0.24
N GLY A 75 -1.99 -9.09 0.74
CA GLY A 75 -1.50 -10.45 0.93
C GLY A 75 -1.73 -11.34 -0.30
N LEU A 76 -2.96 -11.32 -0.85
CA LEU A 76 -3.31 -12.12 -2.02
C LEU A 76 -2.47 -11.73 -3.25
N THR A 77 -2.38 -10.43 -3.55
CA THR A 77 -1.62 -9.94 -4.70
C THR A 77 -0.12 -10.18 -4.54
N ALA A 78 0.43 -10.05 -3.33
CA ALA A 78 1.83 -10.36 -3.05
C ALA A 78 2.15 -11.86 -3.24
N LEU A 79 1.26 -12.75 -2.80
CA LEU A 79 1.44 -14.20 -2.98
C LEU A 79 1.40 -14.60 -4.45
N ILE A 80 0.43 -14.07 -5.21
CA ILE A 80 0.33 -14.32 -6.66
C ILE A 80 1.56 -13.74 -7.38
N ALA A 81 1.98 -12.52 -7.02
CA ALA A 81 3.15 -11.88 -7.59
C ALA A 81 4.40 -12.72 -7.39
N LEU A 82 4.60 -13.25 -6.18
CA LEU A 82 5.74 -14.12 -5.87
C LEU A 82 5.74 -15.38 -6.74
N GLY A 83 4.58 -16.03 -6.92
CA GLY A 83 4.45 -17.20 -7.78
C GLY A 83 4.76 -16.92 -9.25
N ILE A 84 4.30 -15.78 -9.78
CA ILE A 84 4.57 -15.36 -11.17
C ILE A 84 6.03 -14.98 -11.37
N ALA A 85 6.67 -14.36 -10.38
CA ALA A 85 8.02 -13.82 -10.49
C ALA A 85 9.09 -14.91 -10.75
N PHE A 86 8.78 -16.19 -10.48
CA PHE A 86 9.61 -17.34 -10.87
C PHE A 86 9.66 -17.59 -12.38
N PHE A 87 8.68 -17.10 -13.13
CA PHE A 87 8.50 -17.39 -14.57
C PHE A 87 8.52 -16.13 -15.44
N SER A 88 8.41 -14.94 -14.85
CA SER A 88 8.32 -13.67 -15.55
C SER A 88 9.07 -12.57 -14.80
N GLU A 89 9.72 -11.66 -15.54
CA GLU A 89 10.35 -10.47 -14.97
C GLU A 89 9.37 -9.35 -14.62
N PHE A 90 8.15 -9.44 -15.13
CA PHE A 90 7.10 -8.47 -14.85
C PHE A 90 5.83 -9.15 -14.36
N SER A 91 5.20 -8.55 -13.35
CA SER A 91 3.93 -9.02 -12.81
C SER A 91 3.04 -7.83 -12.47
N ALA A 92 1.87 -7.74 -13.10
CA ALA A 92 0.86 -6.75 -12.73
C ALA A 92 0.41 -6.92 -11.27
N PHE A 93 0.47 -8.15 -10.75
CA PHE A 93 0.17 -8.43 -9.34
C PHE A 93 1.23 -7.86 -8.39
N TYR A 94 2.49 -7.72 -8.82
CA TYR A 94 3.50 -7.02 -8.04
C TYR A 94 3.19 -5.53 -7.93
N LEU A 95 2.75 -4.90 -9.02
CA LEU A 95 2.31 -3.49 -8.97
C LEU A 95 1.07 -3.32 -8.11
N ALA A 96 0.11 -4.25 -8.20
CA ALA A 96 -1.08 -4.25 -7.35
C ALA A 96 -0.71 -4.42 -5.87
N SER A 97 0.22 -5.32 -5.53
CA SER A 97 0.67 -5.47 -4.14
C SER A 97 1.36 -4.21 -3.63
N CYS A 98 2.19 -3.56 -4.46
CA CYS A 98 2.81 -2.27 -4.13
C CYS A 98 1.75 -1.18 -3.88
N PHE A 99 0.73 -1.08 -4.73
CA PHE A 99 -0.39 -0.15 -4.53
C PHE A 99 -1.12 -0.42 -3.21
N PHE A 100 -1.51 -1.68 -2.96
CA PHE A 100 -2.20 -2.03 -1.72
C PHE A 100 -1.32 -1.88 -0.48
N LEU A 101 0.00 -2.03 -0.59
CA LEU A 101 0.94 -1.74 0.48
C LEU A 101 0.91 -0.25 0.87
N GLY A 102 0.91 0.64 -0.13
CA GLY A 102 0.80 2.09 0.10
C GLY A 102 -0.49 2.48 0.83
N TYR A 103 -1.61 1.90 0.39
CA TYR A 103 -2.92 2.10 1.04
C TYR A 103 -2.96 1.45 2.44
N LEU A 104 -2.42 0.24 2.59
CA LEU A 104 -2.36 -0.44 3.88
C LEU A 104 -1.65 0.43 4.92
N PHE A 105 -0.47 0.96 4.59
CA PHE A 105 0.28 1.82 5.49
C PHE A 105 -0.35 3.20 5.70
N HIS A 106 -1.12 3.72 4.73
CA HIS A 106 -1.99 4.87 4.94
C HIS A 106 -2.96 4.63 6.09
N LEU A 107 -3.73 3.53 6.03
CA LEU A 107 -4.73 3.19 7.04
C LEU A 107 -4.13 2.78 8.38
N LEU A 108 -3.01 2.06 8.38
CA LEU A 108 -2.30 1.72 9.61
C LEU A 108 -1.81 2.99 10.32
N ALA A 109 -1.23 3.93 9.57
CA ALA A 109 -0.82 5.23 10.11
C ALA A 109 -2.03 6.02 10.65
N ASP A 110 -3.16 5.97 9.96
CA ASP A 110 -4.38 6.61 10.43
C ASP A 110 -4.97 5.95 11.69
N SER A 111 -4.83 4.63 11.83
CA SER A 111 -5.35 3.88 12.98
C SER A 111 -4.65 4.18 14.30
N ILE A 112 -3.39 4.62 14.24
CA ILE A 112 -2.59 5.00 15.43
C ILE A 112 -2.77 6.47 15.82
N THR A 113 -3.50 7.26 15.04
CA THR A 113 -3.83 8.63 15.43
C THR A 113 -4.85 8.61 16.57
N PRO A 114 -4.94 9.67 17.41
CA PRO A 114 -5.94 9.75 18.48
C PRO A 114 -7.40 9.59 18.01
N MET A 115 -7.68 9.88 16.74
CA MET A 115 -9.00 9.68 16.14
C MET A 115 -9.27 8.23 15.74
N GLY A 116 -8.23 7.48 15.40
CA GLY A 116 -8.33 6.10 14.93
C GLY A 116 -9.16 5.95 13.65
N LEU A 117 -9.43 4.70 13.26
CA LEU A 117 -10.34 4.40 12.15
C LEU A 117 -11.78 4.21 12.70
N PRO A 118 -12.82 4.76 12.05
CA PRO A 118 -14.20 4.35 12.32
C PRO A 118 -14.39 2.84 12.14
N ARG A 119 -15.28 2.29 12.97
CA ARG A 119 -15.66 0.86 12.93
C ARG A 119 -16.59 0.58 11.76
#